data_AF-A0A8J9STN8-F1
#
_entry.id   AF-A0A8J9STN8-F1
#
_cell.length_a   1.000
_cell.length_b   1.000
_cell.length_c   1.000
_cell.angle_alpha   90.00
_cell.angle_beta   90.00
_cell.angle_gamma   90.00
#
_symmetry.space_group_name_H-M   'P 1'
#
loop_
_entity.id
_entity.type
_entity.pdbx_description
1 polymer ?
#
loop_
_entity_poly.entity_id
_entity_poly.type
_entity_poly.pdbx_seq_one_letter_code
_entity_poly.pdbx_strand_id
1 'polypeptide(L)'
;LLEIALPVFFVGILVLTKWAVENSGENTGTEVIPEFIPDGSRALTPLTFQDYVTAMQAKRVCQTSESFFPGSGDGLSITGMPAEGFNWQVPFVKCDVRFCDQDGQDASNFCEYAMVAVAGSSSTDQGGAARASAFAAWMYERYPALRTSMPFLFDFVQVFDSPEEMDTYVRDTRYGDSEFPKIGMGIVFEGNAADSYSYWLRQ
;
A
#
# COMPACT_ATOMS: atom_id res chain seq x y z
N LEU A 1 0.55 11.88 -51.68
CA LEU A 1 -0.89 11.58 -51.41
C LEU A 1 -1.07 10.83 -50.08
N LEU A 2 -0.29 9.78 -49.80
CA LEU A 2 -0.37 9.05 -48.51
C LEU A 2 0.02 9.91 -47.28
N GLU A 3 1.01 10.81 -47.42
CA GLU A 3 1.50 11.67 -46.32
C GLU A 3 0.52 12.76 -45.87
N ILE A 4 -0.47 13.11 -46.70
CA ILE A 4 -1.53 14.07 -46.33
C ILE A 4 -2.75 13.33 -45.76
N ALA A 5 -2.96 12.06 -46.15
CA ALA A 5 -4.10 11.27 -45.70
C ALA A 5 -3.99 10.88 -44.22
N LEU A 6 -2.76 10.63 -43.72
CA LEU A 6 -2.52 10.21 -42.35
C LEU A 6 -2.92 11.27 -41.30
N PRO A 7 -2.48 12.55 -41.39
CA PRO A 7 -2.89 13.57 -40.41
C PRO A 7 -4.39 13.88 -40.48
N VAL A 8 -5.00 13.83 -41.68
CA VAL A 8 -6.45 14.03 -41.84
C VAL A 8 -7.24 12.89 -41.18
N PHE A 9 -6.75 11.65 -41.30
CA PHE A 9 -7.35 10.48 -40.64
C PHE A 9 -7.23 10.58 -39.11
N PHE A 10 -6.08 11.00 -38.58
CA PHE A 10 -5.89 11.20 -37.14
C PHE A 10 -6.80 12.29 -36.58
N VAL A 11 -6.95 13.41 -37.29
CA VAL A 11 -7.89 14.48 -36.91
C VAL A 11 -9.33 13.94 -36.94
N GLY A 12 -9.67 13.12 -37.93
CA GLY A 12 -10.97 12.45 -38.00
C GLY A 12 -11.27 11.55 -36.80
N ILE A 13 -10.30 10.74 -36.36
CA ILE A 13 -10.44 9.90 -35.15
C ILE A 13 -10.65 10.77 -33.91
N LEU A 14 -9.90 11.85 -33.76
CA LEU A 14 -10.01 12.76 -32.61
C LEU A 14 -11.37 13.48 -32.55
N VAL A 15 -11.93 13.83 -33.69
CA VAL A 15 -13.27 14.42 -33.77
C VAL A 15 -14.34 13.39 -33.39
N LEU A 16 -14.20 12.14 -33.83
CA LEU A 16 -15.13 11.05 -33.49
C LEU A 16 -15.06 10.68 -32.01
N THR A 17 -13.87 10.62 -31.41
CA THR A 17 -13.73 10.37 -29.96
C THR A 17 -14.28 11.52 -29.14
N LYS A 18 -14.01 12.78 -29.52
CA LYS A 18 -14.60 13.95 -28.86
C LYS A 18 -16.12 13.92 -28.93
N TRP A 19 -16.69 13.64 -30.10
CA TRP A 19 -18.13 13.54 -30.27
C TRP A 19 -18.73 12.39 -29.46
N ALA A 20 -18.08 11.23 -29.42
CA ALA A 20 -18.50 10.09 -28.61
C ALA A 20 -18.49 10.41 -27.10
N VAL A 21 -17.52 11.20 -26.63
CA VAL A 21 -17.42 11.65 -25.23
C VAL A 21 -18.44 12.74 -24.91
N GLU A 22 -18.72 13.67 -25.82
CA GLU A 22 -19.72 14.73 -25.61
C GLU A 22 -21.17 14.20 -25.66
N ASN A 23 -21.42 13.13 -26.42
CA ASN A 23 -22.76 12.53 -26.58
C ASN A 23 -23.03 11.31 -25.69
N SER A 24 -22.05 10.80 -24.94
CA SER A 24 -22.26 9.63 -24.07
C SER A 24 -23.12 9.94 -22.84
N GLY A 25 -23.43 11.21 -22.57
CA GLY A 25 -24.22 11.61 -21.39
C GLY A 25 -23.50 11.32 -20.06
N GLU A 26 -22.27 10.82 -20.09
CA GLU A 26 -21.42 10.66 -18.94
C GLU A 26 -20.77 12.00 -18.63
N ASN A 27 -21.19 12.61 -17.53
CA ASN A 27 -20.57 13.79 -16.96
C ASN A 27 -19.06 13.54 -16.76
N THR A 28 -18.24 14.04 -17.68
CA THR A 28 -16.80 14.25 -17.48
C THR A 28 -16.52 15.60 -16.79
N GLY A 29 -17.55 16.24 -16.24
CA GLY A 29 -17.39 17.34 -15.31
C GLY A 29 -16.67 16.84 -14.07
N THR A 30 -15.60 17.52 -13.68
CA THR A 30 -14.93 17.33 -12.40
C THR A 30 -16.00 17.26 -11.31
N GLU A 31 -16.15 16.08 -10.72
CA GLU A 31 -17.07 15.88 -9.61
C GLU A 31 -16.66 16.85 -8.50
N VAL A 32 -17.46 17.89 -8.27
CA VAL A 32 -17.29 18.74 -7.10
C VAL A 32 -17.81 17.92 -5.93
N ILE A 33 -16.92 17.14 -5.33
CA ILE A 33 -17.19 16.42 -4.10
C ILE A 33 -17.50 17.52 -3.06
N PRO A 34 -18.73 17.60 -2.52
CA PRO A 34 -19.06 18.58 -1.51
C PRO A 34 -18.16 18.36 -0.30
N GLU A 35 -17.70 19.44 0.32
CA GLU A 35 -16.83 19.38 1.50
C GLU A 35 -17.57 18.67 2.64
N PHE A 36 -17.33 17.38 2.79
CA PHE A 36 -17.87 16.58 3.87
C PHE A 36 -16.99 16.81 5.09
N ILE A 37 -17.37 17.75 5.94
CA ILE A 37 -16.82 17.87 7.29
C ILE A 37 -17.57 16.85 8.14
N PRO A 38 -16.95 15.73 8.55
CA PRO A 38 -17.61 14.72 9.34
C PRO A 38 -18.08 15.34 10.67
N ASP A 39 -19.30 15.07 11.10
CA ASP A 39 -19.71 15.41 12.47
C ASP A 39 -18.73 14.77 13.46
N GLY A 40 -18.60 15.32 14.67
CA GLY A 40 -17.59 14.90 15.65
C GLY A 40 -17.63 13.41 16.06
N SER A 41 -18.62 12.63 15.62
CA SER A 41 -18.68 11.17 15.78
C SER A 41 -18.00 10.39 14.65
N ARG A 42 -17.77 11.06 13.51
CA ARG A 42 -17.05 10.60 12.31
C ARG A 42 -15.74 11.37 12.09
N ALA A 43 -15.33 12.21 13.04
CA ALA A 43 -14.00 12.79 13.04
C ALA A 43 -13.00 11.65 12.82
N LEU A 44 -12.19 11.77 11.77
CA LEU A 44 -11.09 10.87 11.46
C LEU A 44 -10.25 10.71 12.73
N THR A 45 -10.52 9.70 13.54
CA THR A 45 -9.66 9.34 14.65
C THR A 45 -8.33 8.98 14.00
N PRO A 46 -7.27 9.78 14.19
CA PRO A 46 -6.00 9.46 13.57
C PRO A 46 -5.57 8.10 14.12
N LEU A 47 -5.48 7.10 13.24
CA LEU A 47 -5.01 5.78 13.62
C LEU A 47 -3.56 5.91 14.09
N THR A 48 -3.30 5.43 15.30
CA THR A 48 -1.94 5.37 15.85
C THR A 48 -1.20 4.20 15.22
N PHE A 49 0.14 4.22 15.21
CA PHE A 49 0.92 3.06 14.77
C PHE A 49 0.58 1.77 15.55
N GLN A 50 0.12 1.88 16.80
CA GLN A 50 -0.36 0.73 17.56
C GLN A 50 -1.61 0.09 16.91
N ASP A 51 -2.54 0.90 16.40
CA ASP A 51 -3.73 0.40 15.70
C ASP A 51 -3.34 -0.34 14.42
N TYR A 52 -2.28 0.13 13.73
CA TYR A 52 -1.70 -0.57 12.59
C TYR A 52 -1.09 -1.92 13.00
N VAL A 53 -0.30 -1.98 14.08
CA VAL A 53 0.25 -3.24 14.60
C VAL A 53 -0.88 -4.22 14.93
N THR A 54 -1.91 -3.75 15.63
CA THR A 54 -3.07 -4.59 15.97
C THR A 54 -3.81 -5.08 14.72
N ALA A 55 -3.97 -4.25 13.69
CA ALA A 55 -4.57 -4.66 12.42
C ALA A 55 -3.72 -5.70 11.68
N MET A 56 -2.39 -5.65 11.78
CA MET A 56 -1.50 -6.67 11.22
C MET A 56 -1.60 -8.02 11.96
N GLN A 57 -1.86 -8.00 13.26
CA GLN A 57 -2.05 -9.22 14.08
C GLN A 57 -3.44 -9.84 13.92
N ALA A 58 -4.41 -9.09 13.39
CA ALA A 58 -5.79 -9.53 13.30
C ALA A 58 -5.92 -10.79 12.45
N LYS A 59 -6.57 -11.82 12.99
CA LYS A 59 -6.91 -13.04 12.25
C LYS A 59 -7.78 -12.68 11.05
N ARG A 60 -7.37 -13.13 9.87
CA ARG A 60 -8.05 -12.88 8.61
C ARG A 60 -8.91 -14.07 8.24
N VAL A 61 -10.19 -13.83 8.02
CA VAL A 61 -11.18 -14.86 7.70
C VAL A 61 -12.01 -14.38 6.53
N CYS A 62 -12.31 -15.27 5.59
CA CYS A 62 -13.25 -15.00 4.52
C CYS A 62 -14.66 -14.89 5.11
N GLN A 63 -15.38 -13.83 4.79
CA GLN A 63 -16.73 -13.59 5.25
C GLN A 63 -17.62 -13.15 4.08
N THR A 64 -18.83 -13.68 4.04
CA THR A 64 -19.89 -13.22 3.14
C THR A 64 -20.18 -11.75 3.44
N SER A 65 -19.86 -10.86 2.50
CA SER A 65 -20.23 -9.45 2.64
C SER A 65 -21.65 -9.28 2.13
N GLU A 66 -22.52 -8.73 2.97
CA GLU A 66 -23.77 -8.17 2.48
C GLU A 66 -23.42 -7.02 1.53
N SER A 67 -23.80 -7.18 0.27
CA SER A 67 -23.54 -6.19 -0.76
C SER A 67 -24.14 -4.85 -0.33
N PHE A 68 -23.31 -3.82 -0.19
CA PHE A 68 -23.79 -2.48 0.18
C PHE A 68 -24.71 -1.87 -0.88
N PHE A 69 -24.67 -2.42 -2.10
CA PHE A 69 -25.51 -2.03 -3.23
C PHE A 69 -26.53 -3.14 -3.55
N PRO A 70 -27.84 -2.83 -3.62
CA PRO A 70 -28.84 -3.82 -3.98
C PRO A 70 -28.67 -4.22 -5.45
N GLY A 71 -28.26 -5.47 -5.70
CA GLY A 71 -28.15 -6.08 -7.03
C GLY A 71 -26.77 -6.61 -7.40
N SER A 72 -25.71 -6.32 -6.63
CA SER A 72 -24.48 -7.11 -6.68
C SER A 72 -24.70 -8.39 -5.88
N GLY A 73 -24.51 -9.55 -6.50
CA GLY A 73 -24.65 -10.85 -5.80
C GLY A 73 -23.76 -10.93 -4.57
N ASP A 74 -24.10 -11.84 -3.65
CA ASP A 74 -23.32 -12.10 -2.44
C ASP A 74 -21.85 -12.35 -2.81
N GLY A 75 -20.96 -11.47 -2.36
CA GLY A 75 -19.51 -11.57 -2.55
C GLY A 75 -18.84 -12.02 -1.25
N LEU A 76 -17.69 -12.65 -1.35
CA LEU A 76 -16.81 -12.87 -0.20
C LEU A 76 -15.92 -11.64 0.00
N SER A 77 -15.57 -11.39 1.27
CA SER A 77 -14.67 -10.34 1.74
C SER A 77 -13.68 -10.93 2.76
N ILE A 78 -12.59 -10.24 3.08
CA ILE A 78 -11.68 -10.64 4.15
C ILE A 78 -11.88 -9.70 5.34
N THR A 79 -12.08 -10.26 6.53
CA THR A 79 -12.27 -9.49 7.77
C THR A 79 -11.16 -8.46 7.98
N GLY A 80 -11.52 -7.25 8.41
CA GLY A 80 -10.58 -6.16 8.65
C GLY A 80 -10.02 -5.52 7.36
N MET A 81 -10.63 -5.79 6.20
CA MET A 81 -10.34 -5.13 4.93
C MET A 81 -11.63 -4.61 4.28
N PRO A 82 -11.56 -3.52 3.50
CA PRO A 82 -12.71 -3.04 2.75
C PRO A 82 -12.97 -4.02 1.59
N ALA A 83 -14.24 -4.22 1.23
CA ALA A 83 -14.66 -5.21 0.23
C ALA A 83 -14.04 -4.98 -1.18
N GLU A 84 -13.51 -3.79 -1.46
CA GLU A 84 -12.83 -3.43 -2.71
C GLU A 84 -11.34 -3.12 -2.48
N GLY A 85 -10.65 -3.99 -1.71
CA GLY A 85 -9.30 -3.85 -1.16
C GLY A 85 -8.11 -3.53 -2.09
N PHE A 86 -8.30 -2.80 -3.18
CA PHE A 86 -7.23 -2.26 -4.02
C PHE A 86 -6.45 -1.12 -3.36
N ASN A 87 -6.98 -0.44 -2.32
CA ASN A 87 -6.31 0.71 -1.71
C ASN A 87 -6.67 0.90 -0.22
N TRP A 88 -6.60 -0.14 0.60
CA TRP A 88 -6.60 0.12 2.05
C TRP A 88 -5.26 0.78 2.41
N GLN A 89 -5.32 1.91 3.12
CA GLN A 89 -4.21 2.81 3.44
C GLN A 89 -3.13 2.22 4.37
N VAL A 90 -3.05 0.89 4.47
CA VAL A 90 -2.04 0.16 5.25
C VAL A 90 -1.03 -0.41 4.25
N PRO A 91 0.10 0.28 3.98
CA PRO A 91 1.10 -0.17 2.99
C PRO A 91 1.81 -1.48 3.37
N PHE A 92 1.42 -2.12 4.48
CA PHE A 92 2.08 -3.29 5.04
C PHE A 92 1.27 -4.58 4.99
N VAL A 93 -0.02 -4.53 4.63
CA VAL A 93 -0.86 -5.74 4.50
C VAL A 93 -1.78 -5.61 3.29
N LYS A 94 -1.67 -6.55 2.37
CA LYS A 94 -2.54 -6.67 1.22
C LYS A 94 -3.06 -8.09 1.14
N CYS A 95 -4.38 -8.28 1.16
CA CYS A 95 -4.97 -9.60 0.96
C CYS A 95 -5.76 -9.68 -0.35
N ASP A 96 -5.72 -10.83 -0.98
CA ASP A 96 -6.43 -11.10 -2.22
C ASP A 96 -7.69 -11.94 -1.95
N VAL A 97 -8.84 -11.25 -1.93
CA VAL A 97 -10.15 -11.84 -1.68
C VAL A 97 -10.57 -12.86 -2.73
N ARG A 98 -9.95 -12.87 -3.92
CA ARG A 98 -10.31 -13.80 -5.00
C ARG A 98 -9.97 -15.26 -4.66
N PHE A 99 -9.15 -15.49 -3.64
CA PHE A 99 -8.84 -16.82 -3.12
C PHE A 99 -9.82 -17.31 -2.04
N CYS A 100 -10.75 -16.46 -1.61
CA CYS A 100 -11.83 -16.88 -0.72
C CYS A 100 -12.87 -17.70 -1.50
N ASP A 101 -13.13 -18.92 -1.04
CA ASP A 101 -14.09 -19.84 -1.64
C ASP A 101 -15.32 -20.09 -0.74
N GLN A 102 -15.16 -19.94 0.58
CA GLN A 102 -16.21 -20.22 1.56
C GLN A 102 -16.16 -19.29 2.78
N ASP A 103 -17.34 -19.04 3.36
CA ASP A 103 -17.47 -18.31 4.62
C ASP A 103 -16.75 -19.05 5.76
N GLY A 104 -16.04 -18.31 6.60
CA GLY A 104 -15.26 -18.86 7.71
C GLY A 104 -13.89 -19.44 7.35
N GLN A 105 -13.50 -19.44 6.07
CA GLN A 105 -12.18 -19.89 5.62
C GLN A 105 -11.05 -19.03 6.18
N ASP A 106 -9.95 -19.66 6.62
CA ASP A 106 -8.74 -18.94 7.00
C ASP A 106 -8.13 -18.24 5.78
N ALA A 107 -8.09 -16.91 5.83
CA ALA A 107 -7.59 -16.07 4.74
C ALA A 107 -6.14 -15.62 4.96
N SER A 108 -5.46 -16.11 6.01
CA SER A 108 -4.10 -15.66 6.35
C SER A 108 -3.11 -15.89 5.21
N ASN A 109 -3.25 -17.00 4.47
CA ASN A 109 -2.42 -17.33 3.31
C ASN A 109 -2.75 -16.51 2.06
N PHE A 110 -3.81 -15.70 2.09
CA PHE A 110 -4.19 -14.80 0.99
C PHE A 110 -3.63 -13.40 1.21
N CYS A 111 -2.96 -13.17 2.35
CA CYS A 111 -2.40 -11.90 2.76
C CYS A 111 -0.89 -11.88 2.54
N GLU A 112 -0.43 -10.87 1.84
CA GLU A 112 0.96 -10.47 1.71
C GLU A 112 1.28 -9.38 2.73
N TYR A 113 2.43 -9.51 3.38
CA TYR A 113 2.92 -8.55 4.36
C TYR A 113 4.19 -7.89 3.83
N ALA A 114 4.31 -6.58 4.01
CA ALA A 114 5.47 -5.80 3.59
C ALA A 114 6.23 -5.23 4.79
N MET A 115 7.52 -5.00 4.61
CA MET A 115 8.42 -4.46 5.64
C MET A 115 8.67 -2.95 5.48
N VAL A 116 9.23 -2.37 6.53
CA VAL A 116 9.85 -1.04 6.54
C VAL A 116 11.35 -1.21 6.32
N ALA A 117 11.87 -0.69 5.21
CA ALA A 117 13.30 -0.65 4.92
C ALA A 117 13.88 0.67 5.40
N VAL A 118 14.99 0.64 6.15
CA VAL A 118 15.70 1.84 6.62
C VAL A 118 17.19 1.81 6.27
N ALA A 119 17.78 2.94 5.90
CA ALA A 119 19.23 3.06 5.64
C ALA A 119 19.77 4.46 5.93
N GLY A 120 21.10 4.58 5.97
CA GLY A 120 21.78 5.86 5.77
C GLY A 120 21.72 6.31 4.30
N SER A 121 22.04 7.57 4.02
CA SER A 121 21.96 8.13 2.65
C SER A 121 23.01 7.59 1.70
N SER A 122 24.04 6.94 2.22
CA SER A 122 25.06 6.20 1.49
C SER A 122 25.74 5.19 2.42
N SER A 123 26.50 4.28 1.84
CA SER A 123 27.33 3.31 2.60
C SER A 123 28.43 3.95 3.46
N THR A 124 28.70 5.25 3.28
CA THR A 124 29.70 6.00 4.04
C THR A 124 29.09 6.96 5.05
N ASP A 125 27.76 7.14 5.05
CA ASP A 125 27.06 7.98 6.01
C ASP A 125 26.84 7.26 7.34
N GLN A 126 27.85 7.32 8.20
CA GLN A 126 27.79 6.72 9.54
C GLN A 126 26.69 7.34 10.42
N GLY A 127 26.35 8.62 10.22
CA GLY A 127 25.31 9.30 10.99
C GLY A 127 23.91 8.80 10.62
N GLY A 128 23.63 8.74 9.32
CA GLY A 128 22.41 8.14 8.79
C GLY A 128 22.26 6.67 9.17
N ALA A 129 23.33 5.87 9.03
CA ALA A 129 23.32 4.45 9.40
C ALA A 129 23.02 4.22 10.90
N ALA A 130 23.63 5.03 11.78
CA ALA A 130 23.35 4.98 13.21
C ALA A 130 21.89 5.33 13.53
N ARG A 131 21.33 6.33 12.84
CA ARG A 131 19.92 6.73 13.00
C ARG A 131 18.96 5.68 12.45
N ALA A 132 19.25 5.05 11.33
CA ALA A 132 18.48 3.93 10.80
C ALA A 132 18.39 2.77 11.82
N SER A 133 19.54 2.42 12.41
CA SER A 133 19.62 1.40 13.46
C SER A 133 18.86 1.81 14.73
N ALA A 134 18.99 3.07 15.14
CA ALA A 134 18.28 3.60 16.31
C ALA A 134 16.76 3.63 16.09
N PHE A 135 16.29 3.98 14.89
CA PHE A 135 14.88 3.92 14.53
C PHE A 135 14.34 2.49 14.61
N ALA A 136 15.06 1.51 14.04
CA ALA A 136 14.66 0.11 14.12
C ALA A 136 14.58 -0.37 15.57
N ALA A 137 15.58 -0.05 16.40
CA ALA A 137 15.57 -0.37 17.83
C ALA A 137 14.37 0.26 18.55
N TRP A 138 14.12 1.55 18.33
CA TRP A 138 13.00 2.29 18.92
C TRP A 138 11.65 1.69 18.55
N MET A 139 11.45 1.30 17.27
CA MET A 139 10.22 0.65 16.81
C MET A 139 9.94 -0.63 17.58
N TYR A 140 10.94 -1.48 17.73
CA TYR A 140 10.78 -2.76 18.42
C TYR A 140 10.66 -2.61 19.95
N GLU A 141 11.29 -1.59 20.54
CA GLU A 141 11.10 -1.26 21.96
C GLU A 141 9.68 -0.74 22.21
N ARG A 142 9.20 0.16 21.35
CA ARG A 142 7.89 0.80 21.48
C ARG A 142 6.75 -0.15 21.18
N TYR A 143 6.95 -1.09 20.24
CA TYR A 143 5.96 -2.05 19.75
C TYR A 143 6.51 -3.49 19.81
N PRO A 144 6.64 -4.10 21.02
CA PRO A 144 7.23 -5.43 21.18
C PRO A 144 6.49 -6.54 20.42
N ALA A 145 5.20 -6.33 20.13
CA ALA A 145 4.37 -7.21 19.32
C ALA A 145 4.99 -7.53 17.95
N LEU A 146 5.73 -6.58 17.36
CA LEU A 146 6.44 -6.77 16.10
C LEU A 146 7.46 -7.91 16.12
N ARG A 147 7.93 -8.35 17.31
CA ARG A 147 8.87 -9.47 17.46
C ARG A 147 8.20 -10.81 17.77
N THR A 148 7.01 -10.82 18.34
CA THR A 148 6.49 -12.00 19.05
C THR A 148 5.18 -12.54 18.52
N SER A 149 4.44 -11.73 17.76
CA SER A 149 3.03 -12.01 17.47
C SER A 149 2.61 -11.60 16.06
N MET A 150 3.59 -11.48 15.16
CA MET A 150 3.33 -11.17 13.76
C MET A 150 3.05 -12.45 12.95
N PRO A 151 2.14 -12.39 11.96
CA PRO A 151 1.79 -13.53 11.11
C PRO A 151 2.79 -13.75 9.95
N PHE A 152 4.04 -13.30 10.09
CA PHE A 152 5.09 -13.41 9.09
C PHE A 152 6.43 -13.78 9.72
N LEU A 153 7.37 -14.29 8.90
CA LEU A 153 8.63 -14.88 9.36
C LEU A 153 9.85 -13.94 9.24
N PHE A 154 9.64 -12.70 8.86
CA PHE A 154 10.69 -11.71 8.64
C PHE A 154 10.65 -10.57 9.66
N ASP A 155 11.73 -9.80 9.74
CA ASP A 155 11.77 -8.57 10.52
C ASP A 155 10.93 -7.47 9.87
N PHE A 156 9.97 -6.91 10.64
CA PHE A 156 9.12 -5.82 10.16
C PHE A 156 9.94 -4.58 9.78
N VAL A 157 11.00 -4.26 10.52
CA VAL A 157 11.94 -3.19 10.17
C VAL A 157 13.29 -3.82 9.80
N GLN A 158 13.71 -3.68 8.55
CA GLN A 158 15.01 -4.15 8.08
C GLN A 158 15.94 -2.97 7.83
N VAL A 159 17.16 -3.07 8.36
CA VAL A 159 18.22 -2.07 8.17
C VAL A 159 19.10 -2.50 7.01
N PHE A 160 19.28 -1.61 6.05
CA PHE A 160 20.16 -1.76 4.90
C PHE A 160 21.37 -0.83 5.05
N ASP A 161 22.49 -1.21 4.45
CA ASP A 161 23.72 -0.42 4.48
C ASP A 161 23.60 0.86 3.65
N SER A 162 22.75 0.86 2.61
CA SER A 162 22.59 1.99 1.68
C SER A 162 21.30 1.92 0.86
N PRO A 163 20.89 3.04 0.21
CA PRO A 163 19.78 3.03 -0.73
C PRO A 163 20.04 2.12 -1.95
N GLU A 164 21.29 2.01 -2.39
CA GLU A 164 21.67 1.11 -3.49
C GLU A 164 21.45 -0.37 -3.16
N GLU A 165 21.60 -0.74 -1.89
CA GLU A 165 21.30 -2.09 -1.42
C GLU A 165 19.79 -2.35 -1.41
N MET A 166 18.97 -1.37 -1.01
CA MET A 166 17.51 -1.47 -1.15
C MET A 166 17.10 -1.64 -2.62
N ASP A 167 17.75 -0.91 -3.54
CA ASP A 167 17.50 -1.04 -4.98
C ASP A 167 17.93 -2.41 -5.52
N THR A 168 18.98 -3.00 -4.97
CA THR A 168 19.41 -4.36 -5.31
C THR A 168 18.41 -5.38 -4.77
N TYR A 169 17.95 -5.20 -3.53
CA TYR A 169 16.95 -6.05 -2.88
C TYR A 169 15.66 -6.15 -3.71
N VAL A 170 15.12 -5.03 -4.18
CA VAL A 170 13.87 -5.05 -4.98
C VAL A 170 14.03 -5.65 -6.37
N ARG A 171 15.27 -5.85 -6.84
CA ARG A 171 15.58 -6.49 -8.13
C ARG A 171 15.86 -7.99 -8.00
N ASP A 172 15.95 -8.52 -6.78
CA ASP A 172 16.14 -9.94 -6.53
C ASP A 172 14.92 -10.73 -7.04
N THR A 173 15.16 -11.89 -7.64
CA THR A 173 14.08 -12.76 -8.15
C THR A 173 13.15 -13.29 -7.06
N ARG A 174 13.61 -13.28 -5.79
CA ARG A 174 12.84 -13.68 -4.61
C ARG A 174 11.94 -12.57 -4.07
N TYR A 175 12.00 -11.36 -4.64
CA TYR A 175 11.24 -10.21 -4.14
C TYR A 175 9.73 -10.48 -4.11
N GLY A 176 9.17 -10.54 -2.90
CA GLY A 176 7.77 -10.88 -2.63
C GLY A 176 7.54 -12.29 -2.09
N ASP A 177 8.59 -13.11 -1.94
CA ASP A 177 8.50 -14.41 -1.29
C ASP A 177 8.28 -14.28 0.22
N SER A 178 7.81 -15.34 0.88
CA SER A 178 7.45 -15.33 2.31
C SER A 178 8.62 -14.99 3.26
N GLU A 179 9.85 -15.28 2.84
CA GLU A 179 11.08 -14.95 3.58
C GLU A 179 11.81 -13.72 2.99
N PHE A 180 11.33 -13.18 1.86
CA PHE A 180 11.93 -12.06 1.16
C PHE A 180 10.83 -11.02 0.83
N PRO A 181 10.31 -10.35 1.87
CA PRO A 181 9.11 -9.53 1.78
C PRO A 181 9.27 -8.31 0.88
N LYS A 182 8.16 -7.77 0.40
CA LYS A 182 8.18 -6.49 -0.29
C LYS A 182 8.51 -5.34 0.67
N ILE A 183 9.10 -4.28 0.12
CA ILE A 183 9.26 -3.01 0.84
C ILE A 183 7.94 -2.23 0.67
N GLY A 184 7.23 -2.00 1.78
CA GLY A 184 6.04 -1.15 1.81
C GLY A 184 6.39 0.32 2.07
N MET A 185 7.46 0.57 2.83
CA MET A 185 7.99 1.90 3.10
C MET A 185 9.52 1.87 3.18
N GLY A 186 10.18 2.78 2.48
CA GLY A 186 11.61 3.04 2.61
C GLY A 186 11.85 4.35 3.33
N ILE A 187 12.78 4.39 4.30
CA ILE A 187 13.24 5.61 4.97
C ILE A 187 14.75 5.71 4.84
N VAL A 188 15.24 6.83 4.35
CA VAL A 188 16.67 7.11 4.22
C VAL A 188 17.02 8.30 5.09
N PHE A 189 17.90 8.07 6.06
CA PHE A 189 18.40 9.09 6.98
C PHE A 189 19.71 9.68 6.45
N GLU A 190 19.85 11.00 6.52
CA GLU A 190 21.07 11.68 6.08
C GLU A 190 21.74 12.39 7.27
N GLY A 191 22.99 12.02 7.56
CA GLY A 191 23.78 12.62 8.61
C GLY A 191 23.12 12.55 10.00
N ASN A 192 23.51 13.47 10.88
CA ASN A 192 23.09 13.45 12.30
C ASN A 192 21.91 14.37 12.63
N ALA A 193 21.42 15.16 11.66
CA ALA A 193 20.35 16.12 11.90
C ALA A 193 18.99 15.41 11.99
N ALA A 194 18.20 15.71 13.04
CA ALA A 194 16.99 14.96 13.36
C ALA A 194 15.91 15.00 12.25
N ASP A 195 15.84 16.10 11.52
CA ASP A 195 14.92 16.37 10.41
C ASP A 195 15.48 15.99 9.03
N SER A 196 16.72 15.53 8.97
CA SER A 196 17.39 15.14 7.74
C SER A 196 17.09 13.68 7.40
N TYR A 197 15.95 13.45 6.75
CA TYR A 197 15.54 12.14 6.23
C TYR A 197 14.56 12.30 5.05
N SER A 198 14.45 11.25 4.26
CA SER A 198 13.48 11.11 3.17
C SER A 198 12.75 9.78 3.30
N TYR A 199 11.52 9.70 2.78
CA TYR A 199 10.75 8.46 2.81
C TYR A 199 9.96 8.28 1.52
N TRP A 200 9.69 7.02 1.19
CA TRP A 200 8.87 6.61 0.05
C TRP A 200 7.91 5.51 0.45
N LEU A 201 6.66 5.62 0.02
CA LEU A 201 5.68 4.56 0.12
C LEU A 201 5.65 3.79 -1.20
N ARG A 202 5.63 2.46 -1.12
CA ARG A 202 5.45 1.58 -2.28
C ARG A 202 4.11 0.87 -2.13
N GLN A 203 3.25 1.01 -3.13
CA GLN A 203 1.92 0.39 -3.23
C GLN A 203 1.92 -0.67 -4.34
#